data_AF-A0A7X5QPB5-F1
#
_entry.id   AF-A0A7X5QPB5-F1
#
_cell.length_a   1.000
_cell.length_b   1.000
_cell.length_c   1.000
_cell.angle_alpha   90.00
_cell.angle_beta   90.00
_cell.angle_gamma   90.00
#
_symmetry.space_group_name_H-M   'P 1'
#
loop_
_entity.id
_entity.type
_entity.pdbx_description
1 polymer ?
#
loop_
_entity_poly.entity_id
_entity_poly.type
_entity_poly.pdbx_seq_one_letter_code
_entity_poly.pdbx_strand_id
1 'polypeptide(L)' 'MRVGNKDITRTILAYATGRRIYILRTFIKKTLKTPASEIKLALQRLEEMTNES' A
#
# COMPACT_ATOMS: atom_id res chain seq x y z
N MET A 1 1.61 -2.08 10.69
CA MET A 1 2.12 -3.47 10.68
C MET A 1 3.52 -3.44 11.26
N ARG A 2 3.85 -4.32 12.20
CA ARG A 2 5.19 -4.39 12.81
C ARG A 2 5.85 -5.68 12.33
N VAL A 3 7.09 -5.59 11.89
CA VAL A 3 7.90 -6.78 11.56
C VAL A 3 8.93 -6.92 12.67
N GLY A 4 8.86 -8.02 13.43
CA GLY A 4 9.83 -8.31 14.49
C GLY A 4 10.02 -7.18 15.51
N ASN A 5 8.93 -6.65 16.07
CA ASN A 5 8.92 -5.54 17.05
C ASN A 5 9.46 -4.18 16.57
N LYS A 6 9.73 -4.02 15.27
CA LYS A 6 10.27 -2.77 14.70
C LYS A 6 9.26 -2.14 13.74
N ASP A 7 9.06 -0.82 13.86
CA ASP A 7 8.22 -0.01 12.96
C ASP A 7 8.99 0.37 11.69
N ILE A 8 9.53 -0.64 10.99
CA ILE A 8 10.33 -0.47 9.77
C ILE A 8 9.53 -0.62 8.48
N THR A 9 8.24 -0.92 8.55
CA THR A 9 7.40 -1.13 7.36
C THR A 9 6.37 -0.03 7.21
N ARG A 10 6.10 0.34 5.97
CA ARG A 10 5.05 1.27 5.58
C ARG A 10 4.12 0.57 4.60
N THR A 11 2.83 0.65 4.86
CA THR A 11 1.78 -0.02 4.08
C THR A 11 0.85 1.02 3.49
N ILE A 12 0.52 0.87 2.22
CA ILE A 12 -0.47 1.65 1.48
C ILE A 12 -1.73 0.80 1.38
N LEU A 13 -2.85 1.36 1.84
CA LEU A 13 -4.16 0.71 1.92
C LEU A 13 -5.15 1.48 1.03
N ALA A 14 -6.10 0.76 0.45
CA ALA A 14 -7.29 1.34 -0.18
C ALA A 14 -8.55 0.85 0.52
N TYR A 15 -9.48 1.76 0.75
CA TYR A 15 -10.80 1.43 1.28
C TYR A 15 -11.79 1.30 0.13
N ALA A 16 -12.46 0.15 0.05
CA ALA A 16 -13.53 -0.09 -0.90
C ALA A 16 -14.88 -0.12 -0.19
N THR A 17 -15.90 0.35 -0.90
CA THR A 17 -17.30 0.32 -0.48
C THR A 17 -17.70 -1.12 -0.16
N GLY A 18 -18.38 -1.33 0.97
CA GLY A 18 -18.75 -2.68 1.45
C GLY A 18 -17.82 -3.27 2.51
N ARG A 19 -17.13 -2.43 3.31
CA ARG A 19 -16.28 -2.84 4.45
C ARG A 19 -15.06 -3.69 4.04
N ARG A 20 -14.56 -3.49 2.82
CA ARG A 20 -13.36 -4.17 2.32
C ARG A 20 -12.18 -3.20 2.35
N ILE A 21 -11.07 -3.62 2.95
CA ILE A 21 -9.81 -2.88 2.94
C ILE A 21 -8.81 -3.72 2.14
N TYR A 22 -8.22 -3.11 1.13
CA TYR A 22 -7.21 -3.75 0.30
C TYR A 22 -5.83 -3.22 0.64
N ILE A 23 -4.88 -4.15 0.78
CA ILE A 23 -3.47 -3.82 0.97
C ILE A 23 -2.84 -3.73 -0.42
N LEU A 24 -2.62 -2.51 -0.92
CA LEU A 24 -2.08 -2.29 -2.25
C LEU A 24 -0.56 -2.54 -2.30
N ARG A 25 0.15 -2.11 -1.26
CA ARG A 25 1.60 -2.25 -1.19
C ARG A 25 2.12 -2.19 0.25
N THR A 26 3.08 -3.05 0.58
CA THR A 26 3.88 -2.94 1.81
C THR A 26 5.36 -2.92 1.45
N PHE A 27 6.11 -2.00 2.04
CA PHE A 27 7.54 -1.88 1.80
C PHE A 27 8.29 -1.50 3.08
N ILE A 28 9.59 -1.80 3.09
CA ILE A 28 10.47 -1.38 4.19
C ILE A 28 10.77 0.11 4.02
N LYS A 29 10.44 0.90 5.04
CA LYS A 29 10.72 2.33 5.12
C LYS A 29 12.23 2.54 5.19
N LYS A 30 12.85 2.84 4.04
CA LYS A 30 14.26 3.25 3.94
C LYS A 30 14.43 4.77 4.07
N THR A 31 13.39 5.54 3.77
CA THR A 31 13.38 7.01 3.78
C THR A 31 12.23 7.57 4.61
N LEU A 32 12.38 8.80 5.12
CA LEU A 32 11.31 9.47 5.89
C LEU A 32 10.05 9.72 5.05
N LYS A 33 10.25 10.24 3.84
CA LYS A 33 9.19 10.49 2.86
C LYS A 33 8.85 9.20 2.11
N THR A 34 7.58 9.02 1.77
CA THR A 34 7.14 7.96 0.85
C THR A 34 7.76 8.23 -0.51
N PRO A 35 8.56 7.30 -1.07
CA PRO A 35 9.09 7.48 -2.41
C PRO A 35 7.96 7.43 -3.44
N ALA A 36 8.01 8.33 -4.42
CA ALA A 36 6.97 8.46 -5.44
C ALA A 36 6.74 7.18 -6.24
N SER A 37 7.78 6.36 -6.45
CA SER A 37 7.67 5.07 -7.14
C SER A 37 6.76 4.08 -6.42
N GLU A 38 6.77 4.06 -5.08
CA GLU A 38 5.88 3.19 -4.29
C GLU A 38 4.42 3.67 -4.37
N ILE A 39 4.19 4.98 -4.47
CA ILE A 39 2.85 5.56 -4.67
C ILE A 39 2.34 5.19 -6.06
N LYS A 40 3.15 5.40 -7.11
CA LYS A 40 2.79 5.03 -8.49
C LYS A 40 2.40 3.57 -8.60
N LEU A 41 3.21 2.68 -8.02
CA LEU A 41 2.91 1.23 -8.02
C LEU A 41 1.62 0.91 -7.26
N ALA A 42 1.33 1.58 -6.14
CA ALA A 42 0.08 1.36 -5.42
C ALA A 42 -1.14 1.83 -6.22
N LEU A 43 -1.02 2.94 -6.96
CA LEU A 43 -2.09 3.42 -7.85
C LEU A 43 -2.33 2.45 -9.02
N GLN A 44 -1.27 1.95 -9.65
CA GLN A 44 -1.41 0.92 -10.69
C GLN A 44 -2.13 -0.31 -10.18
N ARG A 45 -1.81 -0.77 -8.95
CA ARG A 45 -2.52 -1.90 -8.32
C ARG A 45 -3.99 -1.61 -8.08
N LEU A 46 -4.33 -0.37 -7.74
CA LEU A 46 -5.72 0.03 -7.56
C LEU A 46 -6.47 0.02 -8.90
N GLU A 47 -5.84 0.53 -9.96
CA GLU A 47 -6.41 0.53 -11.32
C GLU A 47 -6.66 -0.89 -11.83
N GLU A 48 -5.69 -1.80 -11.66
CA GLU A 48 -5.81 -3.23 -11.97
C GLU A 48 -7.06 -3.83 -11.29
N MET A 49 -7.26 -3.54 -10.00
CA MET A 49 -8.41 -4.04 -9.24
C MET A 49 -9.75 -3.48 -9.72
N THR A 50 -9.82 -2.22 -10.15
CA THR A 50 -11.06 -1.62 -10.66
C THR A 50 -11.38 -2.02 -12.09
N ASN A 51 -10.38 -2.38 -12.89
CA ASN A 51 -10.56 -2.75 -14.29
C ASN A 51 -10.94 -4.23 -14.50
N GLU A 52 -10.87 -5.06 -13.44
CA GLU A 52 -11.32 -6.45 -13.42
C GLU A 52 -12.76 -6.65 -12.88
N SER A 53 -13.52 -5.58 -12.61
CA SER A 53 -14.95 -5.64 -12.18
C SER A 53 -15.95 -5.34 -13.28
#